data_AF-A0A4R5X7W3-F1
#
_entry.id   AF-A0A4R5X7W3-F1
#
_cell.length_a   1.000
_cell.length_b   1.000
_cell.length_c   1.000
_cell.angle_alpha   90.00
_cell.angle_beta   90.00
_cell.angle_gamma   90.00
#
_symmetry.space_group_name_H-M   'P 1'
#
loop_
_entity.id
_entity.type
_entity.pdbx_description
1 polymer ?
#
loop_
_entity_poly.entity_id
_entity_poly.type
_entity_poly.pdbx_seq_one_letter_code
_entity_poly.pdbx_strand_id
1 'polypeptide(L)' 'MNIVTAQVRSYTKGNGWVGNQPAEDIEAVILTVAARLLTNPTQVKSEDMGSLSVTHAAPGFTIPELFVLNRHRDRAV' A
#
# COMPACT_ATOMS: atom_id res chain seq x y z
N MET A 1 -5.48 0.88 14.43
CA MET A 1 -5.76 1.18 13.01
C MET A 1 -4.44 1.54 12.36
N ASN A 2 -3.97 0.77 11.37
CA ASN A 2 -2.66 0.97 10.72
C ASN A 2 -2.74 2.12 9.70
N ILE A 3 -1.64 2.86 9.48
CA ILE A 3 -1.57 3.96 8.51
C ILE A 3 -1.94 3.49 7.09
N VAL A 4 -1.52 2.28 6.72
CA VAL A 4 -1.84 1.66 5.41
C VAL A 4 -3.35 1.45 5.26
N THR A 5 -4.02 0.94 6.29
CA THR A 5 -5.49 0.75 6.29
C THR A 5 -6.22 2.07 6.08
N ALA A 6 -5.77 3.15 6.74
CA ALA A 6 -6.35 4.48 6.57
C ALA A 6 -6.13 5.04 5.16
N GLN A 7 -4.93 4.87 4.59
CA GLN A 7 -4.62 5.27 3.21
C GLN A 7 -5.50 4.55 2.19
N VAL A 8 -5.64 3.23 2.32
CA VAL A 8 -6.46 2.42 1.42
C VAL A 8 -7.94 2.78 1.53
N ARG A 9 -8.47 2.93 2.76
CA ARG A 9 -9.85 3.33 2.98
C ARG A 9 -10.17 4.72 2.42
N SER A 10 -9.23 5.66 2.56
CA SER A 10 -9.34 6.99 1.96
C SER A 10 -9.34 6.92 0.43
N TYR A 11 -8.46 6.09 -0.15
CA TYR A 11 -8.36 5.89 -1.60
C TYR A 11 -9.65 5.31 -2.21
N THR A 12 -10.25 4.29 -1.58
CA THR A 12 -11.49 3.68 -2.07
C THR A 12 -12.75 4.45 -1.65
N LYS A 13 -12.62 5.55 -0.90
CA LYS A 13 -13.74 6.29 -0.28
C LYS A 13 -14.70 5.39 0.53
N GLY A 14 -14.19 4.31 1.11
CA GLY A 14 -14.99 3.34 1.86
C GLY A 14 -15.70 2.27 1.01
N ASN A 15 -15.57 2.27 -0.32
CA ASN A 15 -16.04 1.17 -1.15
C ASN A 15 -15.19 -0.09 -0.93
N GLY A 16 -15.85 -1.25 -0.90
CA GLY A 16 -15.22 -2.53 -0.57
C GLY A 16 -15.02 -2.73 0.94
N TRP A 17 -15.71 -1.96 1.79
CA TRP A 17 -15.67 -2.11 3.25
C TRP A 17 -17.06 -2.35 3.83
N VAL A 18 -17.15 -3.22 4.84
CA VAL A 18 -18.32 -3.40 5.70
C VAL A 18 -17.92 -2.98 7.12
N GLY A 19 -18.31 -1.77 7.52
CA GLY A 19 -17.88 -1.18 8.79
C GLY A 19 -16.35 -0.96 8.81
N ASN A 20 -15.63 -1.81 9.55
CA ASN A 20 -14.16 -1.82 9.62
C ASN A 20 -13.50 -2.99 8.89
N GLN A 21 -14.30 -3.84 8.23
CA GLN A 21 -13.81 -5.03 7.56
C GLN A 21 -13.63 -4.76 6.06
N PRO A 22 -12.39 -4.86 5.52
CA PRO A 22 -12.15 -4.77 4.08
C PRO A 22 -12.61 -6.05 3.36
N ALA A 23 -12.85 -5.95 2.06
CA ALA A 23 -12.93 -7.09 1.16
C ALA A 23 -11.59 -7.84 1.08
N GLU A 24 -11.62 -9.13 0.75
CA GLU A 24 -10.43 -10.01 0.73
C GLU A 24 -9.31 -9.50 -0.17
N ASP A 25 -9.65 -8.93 -1.32
CA ASP A 25 -8.68 -8.35 -2.25
C ASP A 25 -8.04 -7.06 -1.73
N ILE A 26 -8.81 -6.23 -1.02
CA ILE A 26 -8.29 -5.05 -0.31
C ILE A 26 -7.39 -5.47 0.86
N GLU A 27 -7.75 -6.52 1.60
CA GLU A 27 -6.96 -7.07 2.70
C GLU A 27 -5.59 -7.58 2.20
N ALA A 28 -5.57 -8.29 1.08
CA ALA A 28 -4.32 -8.73 0.44
C ALA A 28 -3.41 -7.56 0.06
N VAL A 29 -3.96 -6.45 -0.45
CA VAL A 29 -3.19 -5.23 -0.73
C VAL A 29 -2.64 -4.61 0.56
N ILE A 30 -3.43 -4.55 1.63
CA ILE A 30 -2.96 -4.01 2.91
C ILE A 30 -1.79 -4.87 3.47
N LEU A 31 -1.90 -6.19 3.38
CA LEU A 31 -0.87 -7.12 3.85
C LEU A 31 0.43 -6.99 3.06
N THR A 32 0.35 -6.92 1.73
CA THR A 32 1.53 -6.79 0.86
C THR A 32 2.26 -5.46 1.08
N VAL A 33 1.52 -4.35 1.24
CA VAL A 33 2.12 -3.04 1.56
C VAL A 33 2.73 -3.05 2.96
N ALA A 34 2.07 -3.67 3.94
CA ALA A 34 2.62 -3.80 5.29
C ALA A 34 3.94 -4.61 5.30
N ALA A 35 4.01 -5.70 4.54
CA ALA A 35 5.23 -6.50 4.39
C ALA A 35 6.39 -5.69 3.76
N ARG A 36 6.08 -4.87 2.76
CA ARG A 36 7.05 -3.97 2.12
C ARG A 36 7.56 -2.90 3.09
N LEU A 37 6.66 -2.32 3.89
CA LEU A 37 7.03 -1.35 4.92
C LEU A 37 7.91 -1.99 6.00
N LEU A 38 7.67 -3.26 6.36
CA LEU A 38 8.51 -3.99 7.30
C LEU A 38 9.94 -4.22 6.74
N THR A 39 10.08 -4.35 5.42
CA THR A 39 11.39 -4.55 4.77
C THR A 39 12.20 -3.25 4.68
N ASN A 40 11.54 -2.09 4.64
CA ASN A 40 12.17 -0.77 4.65
C ASN A 40 11.42 0.18 5.61
N PRO A 41 11.64 0.05 6.93
CA PRO A 41 10.92 0.85 7.92
C PRO A 41 11.34 2.32 7.91
N THR A 42 12.59 2.62 7.51
CA THR A 42 13.14 3.99 7.44
C THR A 42 12.71 4.73 6.17
N GLN A 43 12.06 4.04 5.22
CA GLN A 43 11.62 4.57 3.92
C GLN A 43 12.72 5.28 3.13
N VAL A 44 13.97 4.85 3.31
CA VAL A 44 15.12 5.37 2.59
C VAL A 44 15.10 4.86 1.15
N LYS A 45 15.43 5.75 0.21
CA LYS A 45 15.43 5.42 -1.22
C LYS A 45 16.63 4.56 -1.60
N SER A 46 17.78 4.87 -1.03
CA SER A 46 19.03 4.16 -1.23
C SER A 46 19.86 4.21 0.04
N GLU A 47 20.44 3.08 0.41
CA GLU A 47 21.47 2.99 1.45
C GLU A 47 22.78 2.54 0.81
N ASP A 48 23.81 3.36 1.00
CA ASP A 48 25.16 3.07 0.55
C ASP A 48 26.01 2.69 1.77
N MET A 49 26.47 1.44 1.81
CA MET A 49 27.39 0.91 2.81
C MET A 49 28.71 0.52 2.12
N GLY A 50 29.59 1.50 1.95
CA GLY A 50 30.87 1.30 1.28
C GLY A 50 30.69 0.98 -0.21
N SER A 51 31.00 -0.25 -0.62
CA SER A 51 30.82 -0.72 -2.01
C SER A 51 29.45 -1.34 -2.28
N LEU A 52 28.63 -1.57 -1.24
CA LEU A 52 27.28 -2.09 -1.38
C LEU A 52 26.30 -0.92 -1.49
N SER A 53 25.55 -0.86 -2.58
CA SER A 53 24.43 0.06 -2.74
C SER A 53 23.13 -0.74 -2.82
N VAL A 54 22.20 -0.49 -1.90
CA VAL A 54 20.87 -1.08 -1.91
C VAL A 54 19.87 -0.01 -2.29
N THR A 55 19.17 -0.21 -3.40
CA THR A 55 18.06 0.65 -3.81
C THR A 55 16.75 0.00 -3.42
N HIS A 56 15.94 0.69 -2.62
CA HIS A 56 14.63 0.22 -2.22
C HIS A 56 13.56 0.63 -3.24
N ALA A 57 12.46 -0.13 -3.28
CA ALA A 57 11.31 0.22 -4.11
C ALA A 57 10.76 1.61 -3.72
N ALA A 58 10.28 2.35 -4.72
CA ALA A 58 9.73 3.68 -4.51
C ALA A 58 8.60 3.69 -3.46
N PRO A 59 8.51 4.73 -2.61
CA PRO A 59 7.44 4.84 -1.62
C PRO A 59 6.08 4.99 -2.31
N GLY A 60 5.08 4.25 -1.81
CA GLY A 60 3.71 4.29 -2.30
C GLY A 60 3.17 2.93 -2.77
N PHE A 61 1.99 2.98 -3.40
CA PHE A 61 1.35 1.80 -3.99
C PHE A 61 1.95 1.52 -5.38
N THR A 62 2.20 0.25 -5.64
CA THR A 62 2.63 -0.25 -6.95
C THR A 62 1.47 -0.36 -7.93
N ILE A 63 1.77 -0.49 -9.22
CA ILE A 63 0.76 -0.65 -10.27
C ILE A 63 -0.18 -1.84 -10.01
N PRO A 64 0.31 -3.04 -9.61
CA PRO A 64 -0.59 -4.15 -9.28
C PRO A 64 -1.51 -3.87 -8.09
N GLU A 65 -0.99 -3.22 -7.04
CA GLU A 65 -1.82 -2.83 -5.88
C GLU A 65 -2.87 -1.79 -6.29
N LEU A 66 -2.48 -0.78 -7.08
CA LEU A 66 -3.41 0.21 -7.64
C LEU A 66 -4.45 -0.42 -8.56
N PHE A 67 -4.10 -1.46 -9.33
CA PHE A 67 -5.05 -2.17 -10.18
C PHE A 67 -6.21 -2.76 -9.35
N VAL A 68 -5.89 -3.40 -8.23
CA VAL A 68 -6.90 -3.92 -7.29
C VAL A 68 -7.69 -2.78 -6.65
N LEU A 69 -7.00 -1.74 -6.15
CA LEU A 69 -7.68 -0.61 -5.49
C LEU A 69 -8.58 0.19 -6.44
N ASN A 70 -8.21 0.31 -7.72
CA ASN A 70 -8.99 1.00 -8.74
C ASN A 70 -10.33 0.31 -9.05
N ARG A 71 -10.44 -0.99 -8.79
CA ARG A 71 -11.71 -1.72 -8.90
C ARG A 71 -12.76 -1.19 -7.92
N HIS A 72 -12.33 -0.80 -6.73
CA HIS A 72 -13.20 -0.29 -5.66
C HIS A 72 -13.33 1.23 -5.67
N ARG A 73 -12.44 1.93 -6.38
CA ARG A 73 -12.46 3.39 -6.43
C ARG A 73 -13.71 3.88 -7.17
N ASP A 74 -14.44 4.77 -6.51
CA ASP A 74 -15.49 5.54 -7.15
C ASP A 74 -14.88 6.50 -8.20
N ARG A 75 -15.23 6.28 -9.46
CA ARG A 75 -14.79 7.15 -10.56
C ARG A 75 -15.75 8.32 -10.60
N ALA A 76 -15.25 9.52 -10.31
CA ALA A 76 -16.00 10.74 -10.55
C ALA A 76 -16.41 10.76 -12.03
N VAL A 77 -17.72 10.75 -12.27
CA VAL A 77 -18.36 10.95 -13.57
C VAL A 77 -18.43 12.43 -13.90
#